data_AF-A0A0G0X3R4-F1
#
_entry.id   AF-A0A0G0X3R4-F1
#
_cell.length_a   1.000
_cell.length_b   1.000
_cell.length_c   1.000
_cell.angle_alpha   90.00
_cell.angle_beta   90.00
_cell.angle_gamma   90.00
#
_symmetry.space_group_name_H-M   'P 1'
#
loop_
_entity.id
_entity.type
_entity.pdbx_description
1 polymer ?
#
loop_
_entity_poly.entity_id
_entity_poly.type
_entity_poly.pdbx_seq_one_letter_code
_entity_poly.pdbx_strand_id
1 'polypeptide(L)'
;MMLLDGSSTFTIGLIGSLIIKETLPPLSNISPWIWIIAFAVANLSASFLLIRGFKYIEAQTGSLILPMEIIFASLFGFIFFREVLSINVYLGGIFIFLAATLPALKSSDNQ
;
A
#
# COMPACT_ATOMS: atom_id res chain seq x y z
N MET A 1 10.59 10.48 -10.69
CA MET A 1 10.30 9.15 -10.13
C MET A 1 8.79 8.91 -10.10
N MET A 2 8.01 9.60 -9.27
CA MET A 2 6.54 9.45 -9.20
C MET A 2 5.77 9.55 -10.54
N LEU A 3 6.13 10.50 -11.41
CA LEU A 3 5.53 10.61 -12.76
C LEU A 3 5.89 9.42 -13.67
N LEU A 4 7.12 8.92 -13.55
CA LEU A 4 7.61 7.78 -14.33
C LEU A 4 6.90 6.50 -13.87
N ASP A 5 6.80 6.28 -12.56
CA ASP A 5 6.13 5.12 -11.96
C ASP A 5 4.62 5.12 -12.26
N GLY A 6 3.99 6.31 -12.25
CA GLY A 6 2.59 6.46 -12.67
C GLY A 6 2.40 6.13 -14.16
N SER A 7 3.29 6.63 -15.03
CA SER A 7 3.22 6.36 -16.47
C SER A 7 3.45 4.89 -16.83
N SER A 8 4.36 4.20 -16.12
CA SER A 8 4.63 2.78 -16.33
C SER A 8 3.46 1.93 -15.86
N THR A 9 2.90 2.22 -14.68
CA THR A 9 1.73 1.52 -14.15
C THR A 9 0.50 1.70 -15.05
N PHE A 10 0.28 2.91 -15.57
CA PHE A 10 -0.77 3.18 -16.54
C PHE A 10 -0.58 2.36 -17.83
N THR A 11 0.62 2.36 -18.39
CA THR A 11 0.92 1.65 -19.64
C THR A 11 0.74 0.14 -19.48
N ILE A 12 1.27 -0.42 -18.39
CA ILE A 12 1.14 -1.85 -18.07
C ILE A 12 -0.32 -2.23 -17.84
N GLY A 13 -1.06 -1.43 -17.06
CA GLY A 13 -2.47 -1.66 -16.81
C GLY A 13 -3.32 -1.63 -18.09
N LEU A 14 -3.04 -0.67 -18.99
CA LEU A 14 -3.74 -0.55 -20.27
C LEU A 14 -3.46 -1.75 -21.20
N ILE A 15 -2.19 -2.15 -21.32
CA ILE A 15 -1.81 -3.33 -22.10
C ILE A 15 -2.42 -4.60 -21.50
N GLY A 16 -2.34 -4.77 -20.18
CA GLY A 16 -2.93 -5.90 -19.47
C GLY A 16 -4.44 -6.01 -19.68
N SER A 17 -5.15 -4.89 -19.58
CA SER A 17 -6.60 -4.81 -19.83
C SER A 17 -6.97 -5.24 -21.26
N LEU A 18 -6.18 -4.84 -22.26
CA LEU A 18 -6.40 -5.23 -23.66
C LEU A 18 -6.18 -6.74 -23.90
N ILE A 19 -5.19 -7.34 -23.24
CA ILE A 19 -4.89 -8.77 -23.36
C ILE A 19 -5.96 -9.63 -22.67
N ILE A 20 -6.37 -9.23 -21.47
CA ILE A 20 -7.33 -9.97 -20.62
C ILE A 20 -8.79 -9.72 -21.07
N LYS A 21 -9.03 -8.66 -21.88
CA LYS A 21 -10.35 -8.21 -22.31
C LYS A 21 -11.28 -7.92 -21.13
N GLU A 22 -10.75 -7.22 -20.13
CA GLU A 22 -11.57 -6.81 -18.98
C GLU A 22 -12.70 -5.89 -19.42
N THR A 23 -13.91 -6.16 -18.94
CA THR A 23 -15.06 -5.30 -19.18
C THR A 23 -14.96 -4.05 -18.31
N LEU A 24 -14.64 -2.92 -18.93
CA LEU A 24 -14.71 -1.63 -18.26
C LEU A 24 -16.16 -1.34 -17.82
N PRO A 25 -16.37 -0.76 -16.62
CA PRO A 25 -17.70 -0.40 -16.17
C PRO A 25 -18.33 0.60 -17.17
N PRO A 26 -19.58 0.38 -17.60
CA PRO A 26 -20.23 1.25 -18.57
C PRO A 26 -20.36 2.66 -18.00
N LEU A 27 -20.13 3.68 -18.84
CA LEU A 27 -20.19 5.10 -18.44
C LEU A 27 -21.57 5.53 -17.91
N SER A 28 -22.61 4.74 -18.17
CA SER A 28 -23.96 4.97 -17.64
C SER A 28 -24.05 4.70 -16.13
N ASN A 29 -23.18 3.86 -15.57
CA ASN A 29 -23.20 3.55 -14.14
C ASN A 29 -22.08 4.33 -13.44
N ILE A 30 -22.45 5.39 -12.70
CA ILE A 30 -21.51 6.29 -12.04
C ILE A 30 -20.82 5.65 -10.82
N SER A 31 -21.45 4.63 -10.20
CA SER A 31 -21.00 4.07 -8.92
C SER A 31 -19.59 3.47 -8.97
N PRO A 32 -19.23 2.62 -9.94
CA PRO A 32 -17.86 2.09 -10.06
C PRO A 32 -16.82 3.18 -10.29
N TRP A 33 -17.15 4.22 -11.06
CA TRP A 33 -16.23 5.32 -11.35
C TRP A 33 -15.86 6.13 -10.11
N ILE A 34 -16.81 6.33 -9.20
CA ILE A 34 -16.55 6.99 -7.91
C ILE A 34 -15.51 6.22 -7.11
N TRP A 35 -15.64 4.89 -7.04
CA TRP A 35 -14.66 4.04 -6.34
C TRP A 35 -13.29 4.03 -7.01
N ILE A 36 -13.24 4.02 -8.34
CA ILE A 36 -11.98 4.11 -9.10
C ILE A 36 -11.27 5.44 -8.79
N ILE A 37 -12.00 6.55 -8.82
CA ILE A 37 -11.45 7.88 -8.51
C ILE A 37 -10.98 7.94 -7.05
N ALA A 38 -11.79 7.46 -6.11
CA ALA A 38 -11.43 7.41 -4.69
C ALA A 38 -10.15 6.59 -4.46
N PHE A 39 -10.03 5.42 -5.10
CA PHE A 39 -8.85 4.57 -5.04
C PHE A 39 -7.62 5.26 -5.65
N ALA A 40 -7.77 5.96 -6.79
CA ALA A 40 -6.68 6.70 -7.42
C ALA A 40 -6.16 7.84 -6.53
N VAL A 41 -7.07 8.62 -5.91
CA VAL A 41 -6.71 9.70 -4.98
C VAL A 41 -6.02 9.17 -3.73
N ALA A 42 -6.51 8.05 -3.18
CA ALA A 42 -5.89 7.40 -2.02
C ALA A 42 -4.46 6.92 -2.33
N ASN A 43 -4.24 6.27 -3.48
CA ASN A 43 -2.92 5.82 -3.91
C ASN A 43 -1.96 7.00 -4.15
N LEU A 44 -2.41 8.05 -4.84
CA LEU A 44 -1.58 9.22 -5.09
C LEU A 44 -1.14 9.88 -3.77
N SER A 45 -2.07 9.97 -2.81
CA SER A 45 -1.80 10.49 -1.47
C SER A 45 -0.80 9.60 -0.74
N ALA A 46 -1.00 8.28 -0.74
CA ALA A 46 -0.09 7.32 -0.12
C ALA A 46 1.34 7.42 -0.69
N SER A 47 1.49 7.44 -2.02
CA SER A 47 2.79 7.60 -2.68
C SER A 47 3.44 8.95 -2.33
N PHE A 48 2.66 10.04 -2.27
CA PHE A 48 3.18 11.34 -1.88
C PHE A 48 3.68 11.36 -0.43
N LEU A 49 2.90 10.79 0.50
CA LEU A 49 3.27 10.67 1.91
C LEU A 49 4.50 9.78 2.08
N LEU A 50 4.60 8.70 1.33
CA LEU A 50 5.75 7.79 1.32
C LEU A 50 7.02 8.54 0.90
N ILE A 51 6.99 9.22 -0.24
CA ILE A 51 8.15 10.00 -0.74
C ILE A 51 8.54 11.08 0.27
N ARG A 52 7.54 11.75 0.89
CA ARG A 52 7.79 12.74 1.94
C ARG A 52 8.39 12.09 3.19
N GLY A 53 7.94 10.91 3.59
CA GLY A 53 8.44 10.15 4.74
C GLY A 53 9.91 9.79 4.59
N PHE A 54 10.31 9.27 3.42
CA PHE A 54 11.71 8.97 3.09
C PHE A 54 12.65 10.18 3.10
N LYS A 55 12.14 11.42 3.17
CA LYS A 55 12.99 12.61 3.39
C LYS A 55 13.42 12.77 4.85
N TYR A 56 12.72 12.16 5.79
CA TYR A 56 12.95 12.30 7.23
C TYR A 56 13.58 11.06 7.88
N ILE A 57 13.62 9.94 7.16
CA ILE A 57 14.16 8.68 7.65
C ILE A 57 15.17 8.12 6.65
N GLU A 58 16.16 7.39 7.15
CA GLU A 58 17.08 6.65 6.30
C GLU A 58 16.34 5.57 5.50
N ALA A 59 16.78 5.34 4.26
CA ALA A 59 16.16 4.36 3.36
C ALA A 59 16.08 2.96 3.98
N GLN A 60 17.09 2.57 4.78
CA GLN A 60 17.13 1.28 5.46
C GLN A 60 16.01 1.15 6.49
N THR A 61 15.86 2.12 7.39
CA THR A 61 14.76 2.13 8.38
C THR A 61 13.40 2.23 7.69
N GLY A 62 13.28 3.06 6.64
CA GLY A 62 12.05 3.16 5.86
C GLY A 62 11.64 1.85 5.19
N SER A 63 12.59 1.07 4.69
CA SER A 63 12.32 -0.25 4.08
C SER A 63 11.83 -1.30 5.09
N LEU A 64 12.15 -1.15 6.38
CA LEU A 64 11.67 -2.01 7.46
C LEU A 64 10.28 -1.58 7.97
N ILE A 65 9.98 -0.29 7.89
CA ILE A 65 8.67 0.25 8.30
C ILE A 65 7.62 0.04 7.21
N LEU A 66 7.98 0.14 5.93
CA LEU A 66 7.03 0.09 4.81
C LEU A 66 6.12 -1.16 4.83
N PRO A 67 6.60 -2.39 5.12
CA PRO A 67 5.76 -3.58 5.20
C PRO A 67 4.64 -3.53 6.27
N MET A 68 4.68 -2.57 7.20
CA MET A 68 3.59 -2.32 8.16
C MET A 68 2.24 -2.06 7.48
N GLU A 69 2.23 -1.61 6.22
CA GLU A 69 1.00 -1.47 5.44
C GLU A 69 0.19 -2.78 5.34
N ILE A 70 0.86 -3.94 5.34
CA ILE A 70 0.22 -5.26 5.28
C ILE A 70 -0.55 -5.53 6.58
N ILE A 71 -0.01 -5.11 7.73
CA ILE A 71 -0.69 -5.22 9.02
C ILE A 71 -1.96 -4.35 9.01
N PHE A 72 -1.84 -3.09 8.57
CA PHE A 72 -2.99 -2.19 8.49
C PHE A 72 -4.04 -2.67 7.49
N ALA A 73 -3.63 -3.15 6.32
CA ALA A 73 -4.54 -3.73 5.32
C ALA A 73 -5.31 -4.92 5.90
N SER A 74 -4.62 -5.84 6.59
CA SER A 74 -5.25 -7.00 7.22
C SER A 74 -6.20 -6.59 8.36
N LEU A 75 -5.82 -5.60 9.15
CA LEU A 75 -6.65 -5.07 10.24
C LEU A 75 -7.92 -4.38 9.69
N PHE A 76 -7.80 -3.57 8.65
CA PHE A 76 -8.94 -2.96 7.99
C PHE A 76 -9.81 -4.00 7.26
N GLY A 77 -9.21 -5.03 6.67
CA GLY A 77 -9.92 -6.21 6.14
C GLY A 77 -10.83 -6.85 7.20
N PHE A 78 -10.25 -7.14 8.36
CA PHE A 78 -10.97 -7.66 9.51
C PHE A 78 -12.09 -6.72 10.00
N ILE A 79 -11.83 -5.41 10.13
CA ILE A 79 -12.79 -4.44 10.68
C ILE A 79 -13.95 -4.17 9.71
N PHE A 80 -13.66 -3.87 8.45
CA PHE A 80 -14.67 -3.44 7.48
C PHE A 80 -15.39 -4.63 6.83
N PHE A 81 -14.67 -5.70 6.52
CA PHE A 81 -15.21 -6.85 5.79
C PHE A 81 -15.49 -8.06 6.69
N ARG A 82 -15.15 -8.00 7.98
CA ARG A 82 -15.31 -9.09 8.96
C ARG A 82 -14.65 -10.40 8.51
N GLU A 83 -13.52 -10.28 7.82
CA GLU A 83 -12.75 -11.41 7.33
C GLU A 83 -12.14 -12.22 8.47
N VAL A 84 -12.10 -13.55 8.33
CA VAL A 84 -11.42 -14.41 9.31
C VAL A 84 -9.94 -14.50 8.95
N LEU A 85 -9.09 -13.87 9.76
CA LEU A 85 -7.64 -13.92 9.56
C LEU A 85 -7.08 -15.30 9.94
N SER A 86 -6.26 -15.86 9.06
CA SER A 86 -5.54 -17.12 9.31
C SER A 86 -4.41 -16.92 10.32
N ILE A 87 -4.01 -18.00 11.01
CA ILE A 87 -2.87 -18.01 11.94
C ILE A 87 -1.58 -17.48 11.29
N ASN A 88 -1.39 -17.74 10.00
CA ASN A 88 -0.23 -17.26 9.25
C ASN A 88 -0.17 -15.73 9.16
N VAL A 89 -1.32 -15.06 9.10
CA VAL A 89 -1.41 -13.60 9.05
C VAL A 89 -0.98 -13.00 10.38
N TYR A 90 -1.39 -13.60 11.50
CA TYR A 90 -0.96 -13.15 12.82
C TYR A 90 0.55 -13.33 13.03
N LEU A 91 1.10 -14.50 12.68
CA LEU A 91 2.54 -14.77 12.81
C LEU A 91 3.37 -13.84 11.92
N GLY A 92 2.98 -13.66 10.66
CA GLY A 92 3.63 -12.72 9.75
C GLY A 92 3.54 -11.28 10.24
N GLY A 93 2.37 -10.87 10.75
CA GLY A 93 2.16 -9.53 11.31
C GLY A 93 3.05 -9.25 12.52
N ILE A 94 3.24 -10.23 13.42
CA ILE A 94 4.15 -10.09 14.56
C ILE A 94 5.59 -9.90 14.07
N PHE A 95 6.05 -10.68 13.08
CA PHE A 95 7.40 -10.52 12.54
C PHE A 95 7.62 -9.16 11.87
N ILE A 96 6.64 -8.66 11.10
CA ILE A 96 6.71 -7.33 10.50
C ILE A 96 6.79 -6.26 11.58
N PHE A 97 5.96 -6.36 12.62
CA PHE A 97 5.94 -5.40 13.72
C PHE A 97 7.27 -5.36 14.50
N LEU A 98 7.84 -6.52 14.80
CA LEU A 98 9.14 -6.61 15.45
C LEU A 98 10.26 -6.04 14.56
N ALA A 99 10.25 -6.35 13.26
CA ALA A 99 11.24 -5.84 12.32
C ALA A 99 11.17 -4.30 12.19
N ALA A 100 9.97 -3.72 12.22
CA ALA A 100 9.77 -2.27 12.12
C ALA A 100 10.18 -1.52 13.40
N THR A 101 10.04 -2.14 14.58
CA THR A 101 10.34 -1.50 15.88
C THR A 101 11.81 -1.58 16.28
N LEU A 102 12.53 -2.61 15.82
CA LEU A 102 13.92 -2.86 16.18
C LEU A 102 14.89 -1.70 15.84
N PRO A 103 14.80 -1.03 14.67
CA PRO A 103 15.63 0.15 14.38
C PRO A 103 15.37 1.33 15.31
N ALA A 104 14.11 1.52 15.74
CA ALA A 104 13.74 2.60 16.65
C ALA A 104 14.37 2.41 18.04
N LEU A 105 14.43 1.17 18.52
CA LEU A 105 15.08 0.83 19.79
C LEU A 105 16.60 1.06 19.74
N LYS A 106 17.25 0.65 18.63
CA LYS A 106 18.69 0.86 18.45
C LYS A 106 19.06 2.35 18.37
N SER A 107 18.21 3.19 17.79
CA SER A 107 18.45 4.63 17.73
C SER A 107 18.46 5.30 19.11
N SER A 108 17.79 4.72 20.11
CA SER A 108 17.74 5.25 21.48
C SER A 108 18.96 4.90 22.33
N ASP A 109 19.75 3.90 21.92
CA ASP A 109 20.94 3.41 22.66
C ASP A 109 22.23 4.14 22.26
N ASN A 110 22.19 4.92 21.17
CA ASN A 110 23.31 5.71 20.63
C ASN A 110 23.24 7.21 21.02
N GLN A 111 22.39 7.59 21.98
CA GLN A 111 22.40 8.92 22.64
C GLN A 111 22.97 8.80 24.04
#